data_AF-A0AAI8T703-F1
#
_entry.id   AF-A0AAI8T703-F1
#
_cell.length_a   1.000
_cell.length_b   1.000
_cell.length_c   1.000
_cell.angle_alpha   90.00
_cell.angle_beta   90.00
_cell.angle_gamma   90.00
#
_symmetry.space_group_name_H-M   'P 1'
#
loop_
_entity.id
_entity.type
_entity.pdbx_description
1 polymer ?
#
loop_
_entity_poly.entity_id
_entity_poly.type
_entity_poly.pdbx_seq_one_letter_code
_entity_poly.pdbx_strand_id
1 'polypeptide(L)'
;MAAGAGVLVWGTGLDSDFVGNALAVAMTFMTAFVAVCIRRHRKESLLASICAANVFVSLVSLCFAAPLSPSLKHLAYLALFGLVQVGLAFVFYSAGARRVPASQASLIGALETPLAPFWVWLAFGETPSVSTLVGGGIITASTVGYLLAMAGLAARNADVWPSQELQEGVKKEAKLNE
;
A
#
# COMPACT_ATOMS: atom_id res chain seq x y z
N MET A 1 -6.22 6.86 9.53
CA MET A 1 -5.05 6.91 8.62
C MET A 1 -4.55 8.34 8.36
N ALA A 2 -5.36 9.25 7.82
CA ALA A 2 -4.93 10.65 7.53
C ALA A 2 -4.38 11.41 8.74
N ALA A 3 -5.00 11.26 9.92
CA ALA A 3 -4.49 11.87 11.16
C ALA A 3 -3.12 11.31 11.60
N GLY A 4 -2.87 10.00 11.41
CA GLY A 4 -1.59 9.38 11.75
C GLY A 4 -0.46 9.78 10.78
N ALA A 5 -0.77 9.93 9.50
CA ALA A 5 0.14 10.53 8.52
C ALA A 5 0.45 11.99 8.88
N GLY A 6 -0.56 12.75 9.32
CA GLY A 6 -0.39 14.12 9.82
C GLY A 6 0.58 14.22 11.00
N VAL A 7 0.53 13.29 11.96
CA VAL A 7 1.43 13.24 13.12
C VAL A 7 2.87 12.86 12.74
N LEU A 8 3.05 11.94 11.78
CA LEU A 8 4.38 11.61 11.24
C LEU A 8 5.05 12.83 10.59
N VAL A 9 4.26 13.64 9.87
CA VAL A 9 4.73 14.85 9.17
C VAL A 9 4.86 16.05 10.13
N TRP A 10 4.09 16.09 11.21
CA TRP A 10 4.12 17.20 12.17
C TRP A 10 5.50 17.41 12.83
N GLY A 11 6.31 16.35 12.92
CA GLY A 11 7.66 16.41 13.48
C GLY A 11 8.76 16.80 12.50
N THR A 12 8.47 16.87 11.19
CA THR A 12 9.42 17.40 10.21
C THR A 12 9.27 18.91 10.22
N GLY A 13 10.19 19.62 10.87
CA GLY A 13 10.14 21.09 10.95
C GLY A 13 9.84 21.69 9.58
N LEU A 14 8.85 22.60 9.52
CA LEU A 14 8.54 23.42 8.34
C LEU A 14 9.64 24.48 8.10
N ASP A 15 10.90 24.13 8.37
CA ASP A 15 12.03 25.02 8.27
C ASP A 15 12.41 25.17 6.79
N SER A 16 11.85 26.20 6.17
CA SER A 16 12.37 26.98 5.03
C SER A 16 12.72 26.31 3.70
N ASP A 17 12.60 24.98 3.54
CA ASP A 17 12.98 24.31 2.29
C ASP A 17 11.77 24.16 1.32
N PHE A 18 11.40 25.28 0.70
CA PHE A 18 10.26 25.37 -0.24
C PHE A 18 10.38 24.38 -1.41
N VAL A 19 11.61 24.12 -1.87
CA VAL A 19 11.87 23.19 -2.99
C VAL A 19 11.53 21.77 -2.56
N GLY A 20 12.01 21.33 -1.40
CA GLY A 20 11.68 20.01 -0.84
C GLY A 20 10.18 19.82 -0.63
N ASN A 21 9.49 20.84 -0.11
CA ASN A 21 8.05 20.76 0.12
C ASN A 21 7.25 20.70 -1.20
N ALA A 22 7.67 21.47 -2.22
CA ALA A 22 7.06 21.40 -3.56
C ALA A 22 7.27 20.03 -4.23
N LEU A 23 8.47 19.44 -4.08
CA LEU A 23 8.78 18.09 -4.56
C LEU A 23 7.95 17.02 -3.84
N ALA A 24 7.74 17.14 -2.54
CA ALA A 24 6.90 16.22 -1.77
C ALA A 24 5.43 16.25 -2.22
N VAL A 25 4.89 17.45 -2.47
CA VAL A 25 3.52 17.62 -3.01
C VAL A 25 3.44 17.04 -4.43
N ALA A 26 4.42 17.33 -5.29
CA ALA A 26 4.47 16.80 -6.64
C ALA A 26 4.55 15.25 -6.65
N MET A 27 5.37 14.66 -5.77
CA MET A 27 5.45 13.22 -5.59
C MET A 27 4.10 12.62 -5.17
N THR A 28 3.45 13.21 -4.17
CA THR A 28 2.14 12.74 -3.68
C THR A 28 1.08 12.78 -4.77
N PHE A 29 1.06 13.86 -5.56
CA PHE A 29 0.16 14.00 -6.70
C PHE A 29 0.42 12.94 -7.77
N MET A 30 1.69 12.68 -8.10
CA MET A 30 2.07 11.65 -9.06
C MET A 30 1.69 10.25 -8.58
N THR A 31 1.87 9.93 -7.28
CA THR A 31 1.43 8.66 -6.71
C THR A 31 -0.09 8.49 -6.80
N ALA A 32 -0.86 9.54 -6.51
CA ALA A 32 -2.30 9.53 -6.67
C ALA A 32 -2.71 9.32 -8.14
N PHE A 33 -2.03 9.99 -9.07
CA PHE A 33 -2.26 9.84 -10.51
C PHE A 33 -2.01 8.40 -10.99
N VAL A 34 -0.89 7.79 -10.59
CA VAL A 34 -0.58 6.38 -10.88
C VAL A 34 -1.67 5.45 -10.36
N ALA A 35 -2.14 5.66 -9.12
CA ALA A 35 -3.22 4.86 -8.54
C ALA A 35 -4.53 4.96 -9.35
N VAL A 36 -4.87 6.14 -9.87
CA VAL A 36 -6.04 6.35 -10.74
C VAL A 36 -5.84 5.66 -12.09
N CYS A 37 -4.67 5.79 -12.73
CA CYS A 37 -4.36 5.16 -14.01
C CYS A 37 -4.46 3.63 -13.93
N ILE A 38 -3.90 3.02 -12.88
CA ILE A 38 -3.99 1.57 -12.66
C ILE A 38 -5.45 1.12 -12.50
N ARG A 39 -6.27 1.91 -11.81
CA ARG A 39 -7.71 1.60 -11.64
C ARG A 39 -8.48 1.70 -12.96
N ARG A 40 -8.13 2.68 -13.82
CA ARG A 40 -8.78 2.91 -15.12
C ARG A 40 -8.38 1.87 -16.17
N HIS A 41 -7.13 1.41 -16.18
CA HIS A 41 -6.57 0.49 -17.18
C HIS A 41 -6.33 -0.92 -16.63
N ARG A 42 -7.31 -1.48 -15.89
CA ARG A 42 -7.18 -2.80 -15.24
C ARG A 42 -7.05 -4.00 -16.21
N LYS A 43 -7.30 -3.80 -17.51
CA LYS A 43 -7.29 -4.87 -18.53
C LYS A 43 -5.92 -5.07 -19.20
N GLU A 44 -5.00 -4.13 -19.05
CA GLU A 44 -3.65 -4.21 -19.62
C GLU A 44 -2.73 -5.07 -18.76
N SER A 45 -1.70 -5.66 -19.38
CA SER A 45 -0.71 -6.44 -18.63
C SER A 45 0.13 -5.52 -17.73
N LEU A 46 -0.17 -5.53 -16.42
CA LEU A 46 0.54 -4.77 -15.39
C LEU A 46 2.07 -4.97 -15.46
N LEU A 47 2.52 -6.18 -15.80
CA LEU A 47 3.93 -6.51 -15.96
C LEU A 47 4.60 -5.67 -17.05
N ALA A 48 3.99 -5.55 -18.24
CA ALA A 48 4.58 -4.81 -19.35
C ALA A 48 4.66 -3.31 -19.03
N SER A 49 3.64 -2.75 -18.37
CA SER A 49 3.65 -1.35 -17.94
C SER A 49 4.74 -1.07 -16.90
N ILE A 50 4.94 -1.97 -15.93
CA ILE A 50 6.00 -1.84 -14.91
C ILE A 50 7.38 -1.92 -15.57
N CYS A 51 7.60 -2.86 -16.50
CA CYS A 51 8.86 -2.96 -17.23
C CYS A 51 9.16 -1.69 -18.04
N ALA A 52 8.18 -1.18 -18.79
CA ALA A 52 8.34 0.06 -19.56
C ALA A 52 8.63 1.27 -18.65
N ALA A 53 7.94 1.38 -17.51
CA ALA A 53 8.18 2.43 -16.53
C ALA A 53 9.61 2.36 -15.95
N ASN A 54 10.10 1.16 -15.61
CA ASN A 54 11.46 0.99 -15.09
C ASN A 54 12.54 1.32 -16.14
N VAL A 55 12.31 0.99 -17.41
CA VAL A 55 13.21 1.41 -18.50
C VAL A 55 13.22 2.92 -18.64
N PHE A 56 12.05 3.56 -18.60
CA PHE A 56 11.95 5.02 -18.67
C PHE A 56 12.65 5.70 -17.48
N VAL A 57 12.42 5.22 -16.26
CA VAL A 57 13.09 5.71 -15.05
C VAL A 57 14.61 5.53 -15.15
N SER A 58 15.09 4.39 -15.65
CA SER A 58 16.51 4.14 -15.87
C SER A 58 17.14 5.16 -16.85
N LEU A 59 16.46 5.44 -17.96
CA LEU A 59 16.91 6.44 -18.95
C LEU A 59 16.97 7.85 -18.34
N VAL A 60 15.93 8.25 -17.61
CA VAL A 60 15.89 9.56 -16.94
C VAL A 60 16.99 9.64 -15.88
N SER A 61 17.18 8.58 -15.08
CA SER A 61 18.22 8.53 -14.05
C SER A 61 19.62 8.66 -14.63
N LEU A 62 19.86 8.16 -15.86
CA LEU A 62 21.15 8.28 -16.52
C LEU A 62 21.55 9.74 -16.77
N CYS A 63 20.58 10.62 -17.04
CA CYS A 63 20.83 12.06 -17.22
C CYS A 63 21.35 12.75 -15.95
N PHE A 64 21.06 12.18 -14.77
CA PHE A 64 21.49 12.71 -13.47
C PHE A 64 22.68 11.94 -12.86
N ALA A 65 23.18 10.89 -13.52
CA ALA A 65 24.16 9.95 -12.97
C ALA A 65 25.63 10.41 -13.03
N ALA A 66 25.90 11.72 -13.08
CA ALA A 66 27.27 12.23 -13.16
C ALA A 66 27.96 12.22 -11.78
N PRO A 67 29.19 11.67 -11.64
CA PRO A 67 30.02 11.01 -12.64
C PRO A 67 29.69 9.52 -12.83
N LEU A 68 29.64 9.05 -14.10
CA LEU A 68 29.44 7.64 -14.46
C LEU A 68 30.70 6.79 -14.23
N SER A 69 31.16 6.69 -12.98
CA SER A 69 32.22 5.76 -12.58
C SER A 69 31.76 4.74 -11.52
N PRO A 70 30.62 4.03 -11.70
CA PRO A 70 30.23 3.00 -10.75
C PRO A 70 31.20 1.81 -10.84
N SER A 71 31.75 1.39 -9.69
CA SER A 71 32.48 0.13 -9.60
C SER A 71 31.58 -1.05 -10.00
N LEU A 72 32.14 -2.09 -10.62
CA LEU A 72 31.42 -3.32 -10.97
C LEU A 72 30.70 -3.94 -9.76
N LYS A 73 31.25 -3.76 -8.56
CA LYS A 73 30.63 -4.18 -7.29
C LYS A 73 29.33 -3.41 -7.00
N HIS A 74 29.32 -2.09 -7.19
CA HIS A 74 28.11 -1.27 -6.98
C HIS A 74 27.04 -1.61 -8.01
N LEU A 75 27.43 -1.90 -9.25
CA LEU A 75 26.51 -2.35 -10.28
C LEU A 75 25.88 -3.71 -9.92
N ALA A 76 26.66 -4.64 -9.39
CA ALA A 76 26.17 -5.93 -8.91
C ALA A 76 25.20 -5.78 -7.72
N TYR A 77 25.50 -4.89 -6.77
CA TYR A 77 24.58 -4.59 -5.67
C TYR A 77 23.28 -3.96 -6.16
N LEU A 78 23.34 -3.03 -7.12
CA LEU A 78 22.14 -2.40 -7.69
C LEU A 78 21.29 -3.42 -8.46
N ALA A 79 21.91 -4.31 -9.23
CA ALA A 79 21.22 -5.38 -9.93
C ALA A 79 20.56 -6.38 -8.96
N LEU A 80 21.28 -6.78 -7.90
CA LEU A 80 20.74 -7.66 -6.87
C LEU A 80 19.59 -6.99 -6.11
N PHE A 81 19.74 -5.70 -5.75
CA PHE A 81 18.69 -4.92 -5.10
C PHE A 81 17.46 -4.82 -5.99
N GLY A 82 17.60 -4.50 -7.27
CA GLY A 82 16.46 -4.45 -8.21
C GLY A 82 15.78 -5.81 -8.37
N LEU A 83 16.55 -6.88 -8.52
CA LEU A 83 16.03 -8.24 -8.70
C LEU A 83 15.29 -8.73 -7.44
N VAL A 84 15.88 -8.52 -6.26
CA VAL A 84 15.27 -8.92 -4.99
C VAL A 84 14.08 -8.00 -4.67
N GLN A 85 14.24 -6.68 -4.75
CA GLN A 85 13.18 -5.74 -4.37
C GLN A 85 11.98 -5.83 -5.32
N VAL A 86 12.18 -5.73 -6.64
CA VAL A 86 11.09 -5.70 -7.62
C VAL A 86 10.66 -7.11 -7.99
N GLY A 87 11.61 -8.01 -8.23
CA GLY A 87 11.31 -9.38 -8.64
C GLY A 87 10.60 -10.17 -7.55
N LEU A 88 11.11 -10.14 -6.31
CA LEU A 88 10.46 -10.85 -5.20
C LEU A 88 9.09 -10.23 -4.87
N ALA A 89 8.98 -8.89 -4.89
CA ALA A 89 7.69 -8.21 -4.71
C ALA A 89 6.67 -8.65 -5.76
N PHE A 90 7.08 -8.81 -7.03
CA PHE A 90 6.17 -9.27 -8.09
C PHE A 90 5.78 -10.74 -7.92
N VAL A 91 6.69 -11.60 -7.48
CA VAL A 91 6.39 -13.00 -7.15
C VAL A 91 5.37 -13.06 -6.01
N PHE A 92 5.57 -12.32 -4.92
CA PHE A 92 4.61 -12.27 -3.82
C PHE A 92 3.29 -11.62 -4.24
N TYR A 93 3.31 -10.55 -5.03
CA TYR A 93 2.11 -9.89 -5.53
C TYR A 93 1.30 -10.83 -6.43
N SER A 94 1.93 -11.52 -7.37
CA SER A 94 1.25 -12.46 -8.26
C SER A 94 0.71 -13.70 -7.53
N ALA A 95 1.43 -14.20 -6.51
CA ALA A 95 0.95 -15.26 -5.65
C ALA A 95 -0.20 -14.81 -4.73
N GLY A 96 -0.12 -13.60 -4.18
CA GLY A 96 -1.09 -13.01 -3.25
C GLY A 96 -2.36 -12.50 -3.92
N ALA A 97 -2.27 -11.89 -5.10
CA ALA A 97 -3.41 -11.38 -5.85
C ALA A 97 -4.43 -12.46 -6.22
N ARG A 98 -4.01 -13.72 -6.26
CA ARG A 98 -4.90 -14.88 -6.51
C ARG A 98 -5.58 -15.43 -5.24
N ARG A 99 -5.11 -15.03 -4.04
CA ARG A 99 -5.52 -15.65 -2.76
C ARG A 99 -6.11 -14.67 -1.75
N VAL A 100 -5.95 -13.36 -1.95
CA VAL A 100 -6.29 -12.34 -0.94
C VAL A 100 -7.43 -11.44 -1.43
N PRO A 101 -8.58 -11.40 -0.73
CA PRO A 101 -9.66 -10.45 -0.99
C PRO A 101 -9.19 -8.99 -0.90
N ALA A 102 -9.80 -8.09 -1.68
CA ALA A 102 -9.40 -6.68 -1.78
C ALA A 102 -9.34 -5.92 -0.43
N SER A 103 -10.17 -6.33 0.55
CA SER A 103 -10.16 -5.79 1.90
C SER A 103 -8.91 -6.18 2.70
N GLN A 104 -8.38 -7.38 2.53
CA GLN A 104 -7.15 -7.84 3.20
C GLN A 104 -5.90 -7.21 2.59
N ALA A 105 -5.90 -6.96 1.28
CA ALA A 105 -4.79 -6.28 0.60
C ALA A 105 -4.57 -4.84 1.11
N SER A 106 -5.66 -4.09 1.36
CA SER A 106 -5.54 -2.73 1.92
C SER A 106 -5.07 -2.72 3.38
N LEU A 107 -5.41 -3.74 4.16
CA LEU A 107 -4.91 -3.94 5.52
C LEU A 107 -3.40 -4.22 5.55
N ILE A 108 -2.90 -5.05 4.62
CA ILE A 108 -1.47 -5.31 4.45
C ILE A 108 -0.73 -4.02 4.07
N GLY A 109 -1.30 -3.22 3.14
CA GLY A 109 -0.74 -1.92 2.79
C GLY A 109 -0.71 -0.96 3.99
N ALA A 110 -1.74 -0.95 4.84
CA ALA A 110 -1.76 -0.13 6.04
C ALA A 110 -0.70 -0.55 7.08
N LEU A 111 -0.38 -1.85 7.14
CA LEU A 111 0.64 -2.40 8.03
C LEU A 111 2.06 -2.06 7.59
N GLU A 112 2.29 -1.72 6.32
CA GLU A 112 3.65 -1.42 5.84
C GLU A 112 4.23 -0.16 6.49
N THR A 113 3.39 0.85 6.77
CA THR A 113 3.81 2.14 7.33
C THR A 113 4.46 2.01 8.71
N PRO A 114 3.90 1.25 9.68
CA PRO A 114 4.59 0.97 10.95
C PRO A 114 5.69 -0.10 10.83
N LEU A 115 5.63 -0.99 9.83
CA LEU A 115 6.65 -2.03 9.67
C LEU A 115 7.98 -1.46 9.17
N ALA A 116 7.96 -0.43 8.34
CA ALA A 116 9.16 0.25 7.84
C ALA A 116 10.10 0.75 8.96
N PRO A 117 9.66 1.59 9.92
CA PRO A 117 10.51 2.02 11.03
C PRO A 117 10.88 0.88 11.99
N PHE A 118 10.03 -0.15 12.12
CA PHE A 118 10.37 -1.35 12.90
C PHE A 118 11.57 -2.09 12.32
N TRP A 119 11.61 -2.29 11.00
CA TRP A 119 12.75 -2.93 10.32
C TRP A 119 14.02 -2.07 10.39
N VAL A 120 13.91 -0.75 10.27
CA VAL A 120 15.06 0.16 10.41
C VAL A 120 15.64 0.08 11.81
N TRP A 121 14.79 0.12 12.84
CA TRP A 121 15.23 -0.05 14.23
C TRP A 121 15.93 -1.39 14.45
N LEU A 122 15.38 -2.49 13.91
CA LEU A 122 15.95 -3.83 14.08
C LEU A 122 17.29 -4.01 13.33
N ALA A 123 17.42 -3.46 12.12
CA ALA A 123 18.59 -3.67 11.27
C ALA A 123 19.72 -2.67 11.53
N PHE A 124 19.38 -1.42 11.87
CA PHE A 124 20.34 -0.31 12.02
C PHE A 124 20.47 0.19 13.46
N GLY A 125 19.61 -0.24 14.38
CA GLY A 125 19.67 0.18 15.79
C GLY A 125 19.30 1.64 16.03
N GLU A 126 18.85 2.37 14.99
CA GLU A 126 18.41 3.75 15.12
C GLU A 126 17.10 3.79 15.92
N THR A 127 17.15 4.35 17.13
CA THR A 127 15.97 4.51 17.97
C THR A 127 14.96 5.43 17.27
N PRO A 128 13.78 4.92 16.87
CA PRO A 128 12.79 5.74 16.20
C PRO A 128 12.33 6.86 17.14
N SER A 129 12.15 8.06 16.58
CA SER A 129 11.72 9.22 17.36
C SER A 129 10.34 8.98 17.97
N VAL A 130 10.02 9.72 19.03
CA VAL A 130 8.70 9.66 19.68
C VAL A 130 7.58 9.93 18.67
N SER A 131 7.79 10.81 17.69
CA SER A 131 6.81 11.08 16.63
C SER A 131 6.58 9.88 15.69
N THR A 132 7.62 9.11 15.37
CA THR A 132 7.49 7.87 14.59
C THR A 132 6.72 6.79 15.35
N LEU A 133 7.00 6.63 16.65
CA LEU A 133 6.28 5.66 17.51
C LEU A 133 4.80 6.03 17.68
N VAL A 134 4.50 7.30 17.94
CA VAL A 134 3.12 7.77 18.12
C VAL A 134 2.35 7.70 16.79
N GLY A 135 2.95 8.15 15.68
CA GLY A 135 2.36 8.07 14.35
C GLY A 135 2.10 6.62 13.90
N GLY A 136 3.09 5.74 14.09
CA GLY A 136 2.95 4.31 13.83
C GLY A 136 1.85 3.65 14.69
N GLY A 137 1.80 3.97 15.98
CA GLY A 137 0.77 3.48 16.89
C GLY A 137 -0.65 3.89 16.46
N ILE A 138 -0.85 5.15 16.06
CA ILE A 138 -2.14 5.64 15.56
C ILE A 138 -2.56 4.92 14.28
N ILE A 139 -1.63 4.65 13.36
CA ILE A 139 -1.92 3.93 12.11
C ILE A 139 -2.32 2.48 12.42
N THR A 140 -1.57 1.79 13.30
CA THR A 140 -1.88 0.42 13.71
C THR A 140 -3.24 0.36 14.41
N ALA A 141 -3.51 1.27 15.36
CA ALA A 141 -4.80 1.35 16.05
C ALA A 141 -5.97 1.64 15.10
N SER A 142 -5.78 2.55 14.14
CA SER A 142 -6.77 2.84 13.09
C SER A 142 -7.05 1.63 12.22
N THR A 143 -6.04 0.85 11.89
CA THR A 143 -6.14 -0.35 11.04
C THR A 143 -6.87 -1.47 11.77
N VAL A 144 -6.53 -1.72 13.04
CA VAL A 144 -7.20 -2.71 13.89
C VAL A 144 -8.65 -2.31 14.18
N GLY A 145 -8.90 -1.03 14.49
CA GLY A 145 -10.24 -0.52 14.72
C GLY A 145 -11.15 -0.67 13.49
N TYR A 146 -10.63 -0.40 12.30
CA TYR A 146 -11.35 -0.63 11.05
C TYR A 146 -11.68 -2.12 10.85
N LEU A 147 -10.73 -3.01 11.13
CA LEU A 147 -10.92 -4.45 11.02
C LEU A 147 -12.03 -4.96 11.96
N LEU A 148 -12.01 -4.52 13.23
CA LEU A 148 -13.00 -4.91 14.23
C LEU A 148 -14.39 -4.36 13.91
N ALA A 149 -14.49 -3.11 13.45
CA ALA A 149 -15.74 -2.51 13.02
C ALA A 149 -16.34 -3.25 11.82
N MET A 150 -15.50 -3.64 10.85
CA MET A 150 -15.95 -4.37 9.68
C MET A 150 -16.35 -5.82 10.01
N ALA A 151 -15.63 -6.48 10.92
CA ALA A 151 -16.02 -7.80 11.44
C ALA A 151 -17.36 -7.76 12.21
N GLY A 152 -17.58 -6.71 13.01
CA GLY A 152 -18.84 -6.50 13.73
C GLY A 152 -20.02 -6.20 12.80
N LEU A 153 -19.79 -5.45 11.72
CA LEU A 153 -20.81 -5.22 10.68
C LEU A 153 -21.11 -6.47 9.86
N ALA A 154 -20.08 -7.28 9.56
CA ALA A 154 -20.26 -8.56 8.89
C ALA A 154 -21.05 -9.55 9.76
N ALA A 155 -20.77 -9.61 11.07
CA ALA A 155 -21.54 -10.42 12.02
C ALA A 155 -23.01 -9.94 12.13
N ARG A 156 -23.23 -8.63 12.24
CA ARG A 156 -24.59 -8.06 12.28
C ARG A 156 -25.38 -8.27 10.99
N ASN A 157 -24.74 -8.24 9.83
CA ASN A 157 -25.40 -8.50 8.54
C ASN A 157 -25.62 -10.00 8.28
N ALA A 158 -24.79 -10.88 8.85
CA ALA A 158 -25.00 -12.33 8.79
C ALA A 158 -26.26 -12.75 9.55
N ASP A 159 -26.58 -12.07 10.67
CA ASP A 159 -27.84 -12.28 11.42
C ASP A 159 -29.09 -11.84 10.61
N VAL A 160 -28.93 -10.96 9.62
CA VAL A 160 -30.02 -10.46 8.76
C VAL A 160 -30.22 -11.34 7.50
N TRP A 161 -29.22 -12.14 7.10
CA TRP A 161 -29.21 -12.92 5.84
C TRP A 161 -29.09 -14.44 6.03
N PRO A 162 -30.10 -15.13 6.57
CA PRO A 162 -30.74 -16.17 5.74
C PRO A 162 -32.25 -16.26 5.97
N SER A 163 -32.78 -15.57 6.98
CA SER A 163 -34.18 -15.70 7.40
C SER A 163 -35.15 -15.04 6.42
N GLN A 164 -34.76 -13.94 5.77
CA GLN A 164 -35.61 -13.22 4.80
C GLN A 164 -35.87 -14.02 3.51
N GLU A 165 -34.82 -14.58 2.89
CA GLU A 165 -34.98 -15.41 1.68
C GLU A 165 -35.73 -16.71 1.97
N LEU A 166 -35.46 -17.35 3.11
CA LEU A 166 -36.21 -18.54 3.53
C LEU A 166 -37.68 -18.22 3.78
N GLN A 167 -38.00 -17.07 4.37
CA GLN A 167 -39.38 -16.62 4.62
C GLN A 167 -40.11 -16.22 3.32
N GLU A 168 -39.42 -15.54 2.38
CA GLU A 168 -39.99 -15.22 1.07
C GLU A 168 -40.19 -16.45 0.19
N GLY A 169 -39.26 -17.41 0.23
CA GLY A 169 -39.38 -18.70 -0.45
C GLY A 169 -40.57 -19.51 0.06
N VAL A 170 -40.72 -19.63 1.38
CA VAL A 170 -41.87 -20.30 2.02
C VAL A 170 -43.19 -19.61 1.68
N LYS A 171 -43.23 -18.27 1.67
CA LYS A 171 -44.43 -17.51 1.26
C LYS A 171 -44.79 -17.68 -0.22
N LYS A 172 -43.79 -17.82 -1.10
CA LYS A 172 -44.00 -18.09 -2.53
C LYS A 172 -44.55 -19.48 -2.77
N GLU A 173 -43.99 -20.50 -2.11
CA GLU A 173 -44.47 -21.88 -2.15
C GLU A 173 -45.91 -21.99 -1.64
N ALA A 174 -46.25 -21.31 -0.54
CA ALA A 174 -47.61 -21.30 -0.01
C ALA A 174 -48.64 -20.67 -0.97
N LYS A 175 -48.25 -19.62 -1.71
CA LYS A 175 -49.12 -18.97 -2.72
C LYS A 175 -49.25 -19.73 -4.04
N LEU A 176 -48.34 -20.66 -4.33
CA LEU A 176 -48.41 -21.50 -5.53
C LEU A 176 -49.31 -22.73 -5.35
N ASN A 177 -49.62 -23.07 -4.09
CA ASN A 177 -50.44 -24.23 -3.71
C ASN A 177 -51.89 -23.86 -3.34
N GLU A 178 -52.28 -22.58 -3.46
CA GLU A 178 -53.67 -22.08 -3.38
C GLU A 178 -54.22 -21.81 -4.79
#